data_AF-A0A2K1SYA1-F1
#
_entry.id   AF-A0A2K1SYA1-F1
#
_cell.length_a   1.000
_cell.length_b   1.000
_cell.length_c   1.000
_cell.angle_alpha   90.00
_cell.angle_beta   90.00
_cell.angle_gamma   90.00
#
_symmetry.space_group_name_H-M   'P 1'
#
loop_
_entity.id
_entity.type
_entity.pdbx_description
1 polymer ?
#
loop_
_entity_poly.entity_id
_entity_poly.type
_entity_poly.pdbx_seq_one_letter_code
_entity_poly.pdbx_strand_id
1 'polypeptide(L)' 'MIEIHYLDAYKQERIQTFENKDAAILAFSGCLTLPDYYPVTSITQNGQALDYKGTIGDLYRYLQTLD' A
#
# COMPACT_ATOMS: atom_id res chain seq x y z
N MET A 1 0.03 -3.47 -11.94
CA MET A 1 0.47 -4.13 -10.70
C MET A 1 0.89 -3.10 -9.68
N ILE A 2 0.38 -3.20 -8.46
CA ILE A 2 0.80 -2.39 -7.30
C ILE A 2 1.44 -3.33 -6.29
N GLU A 3 2.60 -2.96 -5.77
CA GLU A 3 3.29 -3.68 -4.70
C GLU A 3 3.59 -2.72 -3.55
N ILE A 4 3.13 -3.06 -2.35
CA ILE A 4 3.29 -2.24 -1.14
C ILE A 4 4.11 -3.03 -0.14
N HIS A 5 5.22 -2.44 0.29
CA HIS A 5 6.09 -2.96 1.34
C HIS A 5 5.82 -2.18 2.64
N TYR A 6 5.73 -2.88 3.76
CA TYR A 6 5.46 -2.29 5.07
C TYR A 6 6.07 -3.11 6.20
N LEU A 7 6.29 -2.47 7.36
CA LEU A 7 6.68 -3.18 8.57
C LEU A 7 5.46 -3.56 9.40
N ASP A 8 5.39 -4.82 9.80
CA ASP A 8 4.37 -5.28 10.76
C ASP A 8 4.75 -4.95 12.22
N ALA A 9 3.90 -5.35 13.17
CA ALA A 9 4.13 -5.17 14.60
C ALA A 9 5.43 -5.83 15.12
N TYR A 10 5.98 -6.81 14.39
CA TYR A 10 7.24 -7.49 14.71
C TYR A 10 8.44 -6.87 13.99
N LYS A 11 8.25 -5.73 13.31
CA LYS A 11 9.27 -5.04 12.51
C LYS A 11 9.80 -5.92 11.37
N GLN A 12 8.99 -6.85 10.90
CA GLN A 12 9.30 -7.67 9.73
C GLN A 12 8.77 -7.01 8.48
N GLU A 13 9.55 -7.04 7.40
CA GLU A 13 9.13 -6.56 6.10
C GLU A 13 8.05 -7.49 5.52
N ARG A 14 6.93 -6.91 5.11
CA ARG A 14 5.80 -7.61 4.49
C ARG A 14 5.50 -6.97 3.15
N ILE A 15 4.95 -7.77 2.25
CA ILE A 15 4.61 -7.35 0.89
C ILE A 15 3.12 -7.63 0.67
N GLN A 16 2.40 -6.63 0.18
CA GLN A 16 1.05 -6.77 -0.34
C GLN A 16 1.05 -6.45 -1.83
N THR A 17 0.58 -7.39 -2.65
CA THR A 17 0.50 -7.23 -4.10
C THR A 17 -0.96 -7.13 -4.56
N PHE A 18 -1.17 -6.32 -5.58
CA PHE A 18 -2.44 -6.16 -6.27
C PHE A 18 -2.23 -6.14 -7.78
N GLU A 19 -3.16 -6.71 -8.53
CA GLU A 19 -3.08 -6.81 -10.00
C GLU A 19 -2.95 -5.44 -10.67
N ASN A 20 -3.68 -4.45 -10.17
CA ASN A 20 -3.71 -3.08 -10.69
C ASN A 20 -4.14 -2.08 -9.59
N LYS A 21 -4.15 -0.80 -9.96
CA LYS A 21 -4.55 0.33 -9.09
C LYS A 21 -6.00 0.18 -8.61
N ASP A 22 -6.94 -0.16 -9.49
CA ASP A 22 -8.35 -0.28 -9.15
C ASP A 22 -8.60 -1.41 -8.13
N ALA A 23 -7.90 -2.54 -8.27
CA ALA A 23 -7.94 -3.64 -7.31
C ALA A 23 -7.39 -3.23 -5.94
N ALA A 24 -6.32 -2.44 -5.91
CA ALA A 24 -5.79 -1.89 -4.66
C ALA A 24 -6.80 -0.92 -4.01
N ILE A 25 -7.34 0.03 -4.77
CA ILE A 25 -8.35 0.98 -4.28
C ILE A 25 -9.58 0.24 -3.73
N LEU A 26 -10.08 -0.77 -4.44
CA LEU A 26 -11.21 -1.58 -4.01
C LEU A 26 -10.91 -2.26 -2.67
N ALA A 27 -9.74 -2.88 -2.53
CA ALA A 27 -9.33 -3.54 -1.29
C ALA A 27 -9.25 -2.55 -0.11
N PHE A 28 -8.65 -1.37 -0.32
CA PHE A 28 -8.53 -0.32 0.69
C PHE A 28 -9.85 0.44 0.96
N SER A 29 -10.82 0.38 0.06
CA SER A 29 -12.18 0.90 0.28
C SER A 29 -13.02 -0.02 1.18
N GLY A 30 -12.64 -1.29 1.26
CA GLY A 30 -13.30 -2.32 2.06
C GLY A 30 -12.63 -2.56 3.40
N CYS A 31 -12.88 -3.73 3.99
CA CYS A 31 -12.22 -4.15 5.22
C CYS A 31 -10.92 -4.87 4.88
N LEU A 32 -9.78 -4.19 5.03
CA LEU A 32 -8.46 -4.80 4.98
C LEU A 32 -8.05 -5.21 6.39
N THR A 33 -7.52 -6.42 6.57
CA THR A 33 -7.04 -6.89 7.88
C THR A 33 -5.64 -6.36 8.23
N LEU A 34 -5.27 -5.18 7.71
CA LEU A 34 -4.00 -4.52 8.00
C LEU A 34 -4.23 -3.33 8.93
N PRO A 35 -3.52 -3.23 10.06
CA PRO A 35 -3.53 -2.05 10.89
C PRO A 35 -3.05 -0.79 10.16
N ASP A 36 -3.87 0.27 10.20
CA ASP A 36 -3.63 1.54 9.52
C ASP A 36 -2.31 2.24 9.90
N TYR A 37 -1.77 1.96 11.09
CA TYR A 37 -0.57 2.60 11.60
C TYR A 37 0.74 1.92 11.17
N TYR A 38 0.68 0.80 10.45
CA TYR A 38 1.89 0.16 9.95
C TYR A 38 2.60 1.08 8.96
N PRO A 39 3.91 1.33 9.14
CA PRO A 39 4.66 2.22 8.27
C PRO A 39 4.92 1.54 6.93
N VAL A 40 4.65 2.27 5.84
CA VAL A 40 4.97 1.83 4.49
C VAL A 40 6.43 2.18 4.20
N THR A 41 7.18 1.20 3.72
CA THR A 41 8.61 1.33 3.42
C THR A 41 8.85 1.61 1.94
N SER A 42 7.99 1.10 1.06
CA SER A 42 8.06 1.32 -0.39
C SER A 42 6.74 0.99 -1.07
N ILE A 43 6.45 1.67 -2.18
CA ILE A 43 5.38 1.29 -3.11
C ILE A 43 5.94 1.28 -4.52
N THR A 44 5.61 0.25 -5.30
CA THR A 44 5.88 0.25 -6.75
C THR A 44 4.59 0.14 -7.56
N GLN A 45 4.54 0.84 -8.68
CA GLN A 45 3.51 0.71 -9.69
C GLN A 45 4.17 0.22 -10.98
N ASN A 46 3.78 -0.98 -11.42
CA ASN A 46 4.37 -1.66 -12.58
C ASN A 46 5.92 -1.74 -12.51
N GLY A 47 6.45 -1.97 -11.30
CA GLY A 47 7.90 -2.04 -11.04
C GLY A 47 8.61 -0.70 -10.88
N GLN A 48 7.92 0.43 -11.08
CA GLN A 48 8.46 1.76 -10.84
C GLN A 48 8.17 2.20 -9.40
N ALA A 49 9.21 2.54 -8.65
CA ALA A 49 9.06 3.04 -7.28
C ALA A 49 8.36 4.41 -7.28
N LEU A 50 7.46 4.58 -6.32
CA LEU A 50 6.76 5.83 -6.06
C LEU A 50 7.36 6.52 -4.83
N ASP A 51 7.42 7.85 -4.83
CA ASP A 51 7.90 8.63 -3.68
C ASP A 51 6.78 8.81 -2.64
N TYR A 52 6.38 7.71 -2.02
CA TYR A 52 5.38 7.68 -0.96
C TYR A 52 6.05 7.58 0.42
N LYS A 53 5.57 8.41 1.36
CA LYS A 53 5.96 8.35 2.77
C LYS A 53 4.71 8.48 3.63
N GLY A 54 4.38 7.43 4.37
CA GLY A 54 3.16 7.38 5.17
C GLY A 54 2.91 6.01 5.77
N THR A 55 1.68 5.77 6.20
CA THR A 55 1.24 4.50 6.77
C THR A 55 0.16 3.84 5.92
N ILE A 56 -0.16 2.59 6.23
CA ILE A 56 -1.21 1.82 5.54
C ILE A 56 -2.53 2.60 5.44
N GLY A 57 -2.95 3.31 6.50
CA GLY A 57 -4.22 4.04 6.55
C GLY A 57 -4.33 5.22 5.57
N ASP A 58 -3.19 5.75 5.10
CA ASP A 58 -3.17 6.86 4.14
C ASP A 58 -3.19 6.38 2.68
N LEU A 59 -3.00 5.08 2.45
CA LEU A 59 -2.90 4.50 1.11
C LEU A 59 -4.16 4.69 0.29
N TYR A 60 -5.35 4.57 0.88
CA TYR A 60 -6.60 4.75 0.14
C TYR A 60 -6.65 6.11 -0.57
N ARG A 61 -6.33 7.19 0.15
CA ARG A 61 -6.31 8.55 -0.40
C ARG A 61 -5.17 8.73 -1.40
N TYR A 62 -3.99 8.21 -1.10
CA TYR A 62 -2.84 8.31 -1.99
C TYR A 62 -3.06 7.59 -3.33
N LEU A 63 -3.62 6.38 -3.31
CA LEU A 63 -3.89 5.62 -4.53
C LEU A 63 -4.88 6.35 -5.46
N GLN A 64 -5.75 7.20 -4.92
CA GLN A 64 -6.65 8.05 -5.69
C GLN A 64 -5.96 9.22 -6.40
N THR A 65 -4.75 9.61 -5.97
CA THR A 65 -3.98 10.70 -6.59
C THR A 65 -3.06 10.24 -7.71
N LEU A 66 -2.83 8.93 -7.84
CA LEU A 66 -2.02 8.37 -8.92
C LEU A 66 -2.78 8.45 -10.24
N ASP A 67 -2.06 8.66 -11.35
CA ASP A 67 -2.62 8.57 -12.70
C ASP A 67 -2.87 7.11 -13.11
#